data_AF-A0A2G8SE16-F1
#
_entry.id   AF-A0A2G8SE16-F1
#
_cell.length_a   1.000
_cell.length_b   1.000
_cell.length_c   1.000
_cell.angle_alpha   90.00
_cell.angle_beta   90.00
_cell.angle_gamma   90.00
#
_symmetry.space_group_name_H-M   'P 1'
#
loop_
_entity.id
_entity.type
_entity.pdbx_description
1 polymer ?
#
loop_
_entity_poly.entity_id
_entity_poly.type
_entity_poly.pdbx_seq_one_letter_code
_entity_poly.pdbx_strand_id
1 'polypeptide(L)'
;MTGANTLDIAKISVDLGLLTKDDKAVGDAYTVAHHEVVVKDAVKVDGIKADGSFIQHGGVLYNGNYGKDYANDVLALEIIAAGTKHSAQNSHSGAVSQKAFESLLDADQWMIYRNARTGVVHWDSRRDVQSVLNRMISFPVADEQATGSIDISSSHIQQLGNAWNSQTLQAVASNVVASGDNANVGNLQGNRMFYANDYMVHRGTSYVTTLKMFSSRTLNTECINSENPFGFHLSDGTLYTYMEGTEYTDIAGAWDWNLIPGITTNYAATKLSCSHTQFSSDQAFVGGASDGKIGAAAMCYKNPATGSLSFQKAWFFLDNDVQHVMVAAVHGTSAKDHPVISVLDQKRLNGAVVVDGQEISSSTGGNFSSATSLWHDNVGYTFDKQSLSVSLGSRQAHWGSIGISKVANTAVSLFSAWLAHGSGSVPVSYTAYPAVSRSDFPVKSAKTSLTTIQNDKSISAIFDEANQTAMLVFWNKNGGSATFTPSGRDAITIKSSGNSIVIYKLNDDTATVSDPSQTLYTLHLSITTGSSQARTLNVDLPQGGEAGKSVTRTF
;
A
#
# COMPACT_ATOMS: atom_id res chain seq x y z
N MET A 1 -11.14 -19.61 -17.96
CA MET A 1 -11.55 -18.56 -17.01
C MET A 1 -10.86 -18.85 -15.69
N THR A 2 -10.58 -17.81 -14.91
CA THR A 2 -9.74 -17.85 -13.70
C THR A 2 -10.25 -16.83 -12.69
N GLY A 3 -9.90 -17.01 -11.42
CA GLY A 3 -10.27 -16.10 -10.33
C GLY A 3 -11.78 -16.02 -10.14
N ALA A 4 -12.29 -14.80 -9.93
CA ALA A 4 -13.70 -14.54 -9.61
C ALA A 4 -14.67 -15.18 -10.61
N ASN A 5 -14.37 -15.07 -11.91
CA ASN A 5 -15.22 -15.62 -12.98
C ASN A 5 -15.41 -17.15 -12.88
N THR A 6 -14.44 -17.88 -12.33
CA THR A 6 -14.57 -19.33 -12.13
C THR A 6 -15.56 -19.63 -10.99
N LEU A 7 -15.56 -18.82 -9.92
CA LEU A 7 -16.49 -18.98 -8.81
C LEU A 7 -17.92 -18.58 -9.17
N ASP A 8 -18.10 -17.52 -9.97
CA ASP A 8 -19.42 -17.14 -10.50
C ASP A 8 -20.07 -18.33 -11.24
N ILE A 9 -19.28 -19.00 -12.09
CA ILE A 9 -19.74 -20.15 -12.86
C ILE A 9 -20.00 -21.36 -11.96
N ALA A 10 -19.14 -21.60 -10.96
CA ALA A 10 -19.34 -22.69 -10.00
C ALA A 10 -20.66 -22.49 -9.24
N LYS A 11 -20.95 -21.28 -8.79
CA LYS A 11 -22.20 -20.91 -8.12
C LYS A 11 -23.42 -21.10 -9.02
N ILE A 12 -23.39 -20.59 -10.26
CA ILE A 12 -24.47 -20.82 -11.24
C ILE A 12 -24.67 -22.33 -11.49
N SER A 13 -23.59 -23.11 -11.51
CA SER A 13 -23.64 -24.55 -11.71
C SER A 13 -24.24 -25.28 -10.50
N VAL A 14 -23.96 -24.83 -9.28
CA VAL A 14 -24.63 -25.33 -8.07
C VAL A 14 -26.12 -25.03 -8.12
N ASP A 15 -26.52 -23.80 -8.46
CA ASP A 15 -27.94 -23.42 -8.58
C ASP A 15 -28.67 -24.30 -9.60
N LEU A 16 -28.06 -24.54 -10.77
CA LEU A 16 -28.61 -25.42 -11.79
C LEU A 16 -28.70 -26.88 -11.33
N GLY A 17 -27.66 -27.40 -10.67
CA GLY A 17 -27.65 -28.76 -10.13
C GLY A 17 -28.73 -28.95 -9.06
N LEU A 18 -28.92 -27.97 -8.18
CA LEU A 18 -30.00 -27.99 -7.19
C LEU A 18 -31.38 -27.94 -7.85
N LEU A 19 -31.58 -27.08 -8.85
CA LEU A 19 -32.84 -26.95 -9.59
C LEU A 19 -33.21 -28.24 -10.33
N THR A 20 -32.21 -28.91 -10.93
CA THR A 20 -32.41 -30.14 -11.71
C THR A 20 -32.29 -31.43 -10.88
N LYS A 21 -31.97 -31.31 -9.57
CA LYS A 21 -31.73 -32.42 -8.64
C LYS A 21 -30.57 -33.33 -9.08
N ASP A 22 -29.55 -32.75 -9.71
CA ASP A 22 -28.33 -33.45 -10.14
C ASP A 22 -27.22 -33.26 -9.09
N ASP A 23 -27.11 -34.22 -8.16
CA ASP A 23 -26.07 -34.22 -7.11
C ASP A 23 -24.64 -34.32 -7.69
N LYS A 24 -24.48 -34.93 -8.87
CA LYS A 24 -23.17 -35.00 -9.52
C LYS A 24 -22.76 -33.62 -10.00
N ALA A 25 -23.67 -32.88 -10.66
CA ALA A 25 -23.41 -31.51 -11.09
C ALA A 25 -23.05 -30.59 -9.90
N VAL A 26 -23.76 -30.75 -8.77
CA VAL A 26 -23.42 -30.02 -7.53
C VAL A 26 -22.02 -30.38 -7.05
N GLY A 27 -21.69 -31.67 -6.93
CA GLY A 27 -20.37 -32.11 -6.48
C GLY A 27 -19.21 -31.69 -7.39
N ASP A 28 -19.42 -31.74 -8.72
CA ASP A 28 -18.44 -31.27 -9.70
C ASP A 28 -18.20 -29.75 -9.54
N ALA A 29 -19.25 -28.96 -9.32
CA ALA A 29 -19.15 -27.51 -9.14
C ALA A 29 -18.39 -27.13 -7.85
N TYR A 30 -18.67 -27.77 -6.72
CA TYR A 30 -17.89 -27.57 -5.49
C TYR A 30 -16.42 -27.99 -5.65
N THR A 31 -16.16 -29.08 -6.39
CA THR A 31 -14.78 -29.50 -6.69
C THR A 31 -14.02 -28.42 -7.48
N VAL A 32 -14.68 -27.80 -8.48
CA VAL A 32 -14.11 -26.68 -9.23
C VAL A 32 -13.85 -25.48 -8.31
N ALA A 33 -14.81 -25.13 -7.45
CA ALA A 33 -14.65 -24.03 -6.49
C ALA A 33 -13.46 -24.27 -5.56
N HIS A 34 -13.35 -25.45 -4.94
CA HIS A 34 -12.24 -25.78 -4.02
C HIS A 34 -10.88 -25.82 -4.69
N HIS A 35 -10.80 -26.20 -5.97
CA HIS A 35 -9.54 -26.15 -6.73
C HIS A 35 -9.15 -24.73 -7.15
N GLU A 36 -10.12 -23.83 -7.26
CA GLU A 36 -9.86 -22.43 -7.53
C GLU A 36 -9.45 -21.67 -6.27
N VAL A 37 -10.11 -21.95 -5.14
CA VAL A 37 -9.82 -21.42 -3.80
C VAL A 37 -8.59 -22.09 -3.25
N VAL A 38 -7.43 -21.71 -3.78
CA VAL A 38 -6.12 -22.14 -3.30
C VAL A 38 -5.14 -20.98 -3.48
N VAL A 39 -4.03 -21.03 -2.75
CA VAL A 39 -2.93 -20.10 -2.97
C VAL A 39 -2.29 -20.38 -4.35
N LYS A 40 -2.11 -19.32 -5.14
CA LYS A 40 -1.53 -19.35 -6.49
C LYS A 40 -0.17 -18.65 -6.45
N ASP A 41 0.89 -19.43 -6.26
CA ASP A 41 2.27 -18.92 -6.07
C ASP A 41 2.86 -18.21 -7.29
N ALA A 42 2.39 -18.55 -8.49
CA ALA A 42 2.94 -18.00 -9.71
C ALA A 42 2.65 -16.48 -9.83
N VAL A 43 3.69 -15.76 -10.27
CA VAL A 43 3.62 -14.32 -10.58
C VAL A 43 2.60 -14.07 -11.70
N LYS A 44 1.79 -13.02 -11.55
CA LYS A 44 0.76 -12.62 -12.53
C LYS A 44 -0.28 -13.71 -12.85
N VAL A 45 -0.49 -14.68 -11.96
CA VAL A 45 -1.60 -15.63 -12.05
C VAL A 45 -2.75 -15.13 -11.18
N ASP A 46 -3.97 -15.17 -11.72
CA ASP A 46 -5.17 -14.75 -10.98
C ASP A 46 -5.44 -15.66 -9.77
N GLY A 47 -5.94 -15.07 -8.68
CA GLY A 47 -6.30 -15.76 -7.44
C GLY A 47 -5.55 -15.26 -6.21
N ILE A 48 -5.71 -16.00 -5.10
CA ILE A 48 -5.16 -15.69 -3.78
C ILE A 48 -3.65 -15.91 -3.77
N LYS A 49 -2.90 -15.02 -3.13
CA LYS A 49 -1.45 -15.10 -2.92
C LYS A 49 -1.11 -15.52 -1.50
N ALA A 50 0.13 -15.95 -1.27
CA ALA A 50 0.55 -16.49 0.02
C ALA A 50 0.50 -15.45 1.17
N ASP A 51 0.58 -14.16 0.85
CA ASP A 51 0.38 -13.05 1.80
C ASP A 51 -1.10 -12.68 2.03
N GLY A 52 -2.03 -13.40 1.37
CA GLY A 52 -3.47 -13.20 1.37
C GLY A 52 -3.96 -12.14 0.37
N SER A 53 -3.07 -11.43 -0.32
CA SER A 53 -3.47 -10.50 -1.38
C SER A 53 -4.08 -11.25 -2.58
N PHE A 54 -4.89 -10.57 -3.39
CA PHE A 54 -5.61 -11.16 -4.51
C PHE A 54 -5.21 -10.49 -5.83
N ILE A 55 -4.93 -11.30 -6.86
CA ILE A 55 -4.65 -10.82 -8.21
C ILE A 55 -5.79 -11.18 -9.15
N GLN A 56 -6.14 -10.26 -10.04
CA GLN A 56 -6.92 -10.56 -11.25
C GLN A 56 -6.27 -9.86 -12.47
N HIS A 57 -6.63 -10.31 -13.67
CA HIS A 57 -6.20 -9.71 -14.94
C HIS A 57 -4.68 -9.71 -15.13
N GLY A 58 -4.01 -10.78 -14.69
CA GLY A 58 -2.61 -10.98 -15.03
C GLY A 58 -1.64 -10.04 -14.31
N GLY A 59 -1.93 -9.67 -13.05
CA GLY A 59 -0.98 -8.93 -12.20
C GLY A 59 -1.52 -7.68 -11.53
N VAL A 60 -2.83 -7.47 -11.52
CA VAL A 60 -3.47 -6.31 -10.88
C VAL A 60 -3.94 -6.70 -9.47
N LEU A 61 -3.49 -5.98 -8.44
CA LEU A 61 -3.92 -6.14 -7.04
C LEU A 61 -5.41 -5.79 -6.89
N TYR A 62 -6.27 -6.76 -6.58
CA TYR A 62 -7.71 -6.63 -6.78
C TYR A 62 -8.60 -7.11 -5.62
N ASN A 63 -8.07 -7.12 -4.39
CA ASN A 63 -8.82 -7.51 -3.20
C ASN A 63 -10.20 -6.85 -3.11
N GLY A 64 -10.33 -5.55 -3.41
CA GLY A 64 -11.59 -4.83 -3.19
C GLY A 64 -12.69 -5.03 -4.23
N ASN A 65 -12.38 -5.61 -5.40
CA ASN A 65 -13.37 -5.79 -6.47
C ASN A 65 -13.49 -7.27 -6.85
N TYR A 66 -12.63 -7.78 -7.74
CA TYR A 66 -12.69 -9.20 -8.10
C TYR A 66 -12.42 -10.11 -6.89
N GLY A 67 -11.52 -9.72 -5.98
CA GLY A 67 -11.29 -10.45 -4.72
C GLY A 67 -12.52 -10.42 -3.81
N LYS A 68 -13.27 -9.32 -3.79
CA LYS A 68 -14.52 -9.16 -3.06
C LYS A 68 -15.63 -10.04 -3.66
N ASP A 69 -15.83 -10.01 -4.97
CA ASP A 69 -16.81 -10.87 -5.66
C ASP A 69 -16.47 -12.35 -5.45
N TYR A 70 -15.18 -12.69 -5.59
CA TYR A 70 -14.64 -14.00 -5.26
C TYR A 70 -14.99 -14.43 -3.82
N ALA A 71 -14.76 -13.55 -2.84
CA ALA A 71 -15.05 -13.83 -1.45
C ALA A 71 -16.55 -14.01 -1.18
N ASN A 72 -17.40 -13.20 -1.81
CA ASN A 72 -18.85 -13.32 -1.70
C ASN A 72 -19.37 -14.65 -2.24
N ASP A 73 -18.81 -15.14 -3.34
CA ASP A 73 -19.18 -16.46 -3.88
C ASP A 73 -18.71 -17.60 -2.99
N VAL A 74 -17.49 -17.53 -2.42
CA VAL A 74 -17.05 -18.53 -1.43
C VAL A 74 -17.98 -18.53 -0.22
N LEU A 75 -18.31 -17.36 0.34
CA LEU A 75 -19.24 -17.24 1.46
C LEU A 75 -20.59 -17.87 1.12
N ALA A 76 -21.17 -17.54 -0.03
CA ALA A 76 -22.47 -18.06 -0.45
C ALA A 76 -22.46 -19.60 -0.60
N LEU A 77 -21.45 -20.14 -1.29
CA LEU A 77 -21.30 -21.57 -1.52
C LEU A 77 -21.10 -22.33 -0.20
N GLU A 78 -20.16 -21.88 0.64
CA GLU A 78 -19.77 -22.62 1.83
C GLU A 78 -20.80 -22.54 2.97
N ILE A 79 -21.55 -21.44 3.06
CA ILE A 79 -22.67 -21.33 3.98
C ILE A 79 -23.80 -22.30 3.61
N ILE A 80 -24.14 -22.41 2.32
CA ILE A 80 -25.18 -23.34 1.85
C ILE A 80 -24.72 -24.80 2.01
N ALA A 81 -23.44 -25.07 1.77
CA ALA A 81 -22.86 -26.40 1.91
C ALA A 81 -22.68 -26.86 3.36
N ALA A 82 -22.80 -25.96 4.34
CA ALA A 82 -22.49 -26.24 5.74
C ALA A 82 -23.22 -27.50 6.25
N GLY A 83 -22.46 -28.43 6.86
CA GLY A 83 -22.97 -29.71 7.35
C GLY A 83 -23.23 -30.78 6.28
N THR A 84 -22.99 -30.50 5.01
CA THR A 84 -23.11 -31.48 3.91
C THR A 84 -21.75 -32.06 3.50
N LYS A 85 -21.74 -33.11 2.66
CA LYS A 85 -20.50 -33.69 2.09
C LYS A 85 -19.75 -32.74 1.15
N HIS A 86 -20.39 -31.64 0.73
CA HIS A 86 -19.85 -30.70 -0.25
C HIS A 86 -19.12 -29.51 0.38
N SER A 87 -19.23 -29.29 1.70
CA SER A 87 -18.51 -28.19 2.37
C SER A 87 -17.00 -28.43 2.41
N ALA A 88 -16.23 -27.34 2.48
CA ALA A 88 -14.78 -27.40 2.61
C ALA A 88 -14.31 -28.21 3.84
N GLN A 89 -15.08 -28.24 4.93
CA GLN A 89 -14.75 -29.04 6.11
C GLN A 89 -14.87 -30.55 5.88
N ASN A 90 -15.75 -30.97 4.96
CA ASN A 90 -16.11 -32.37 4.75
C ASN A 90 -15.58 -32.92 3.41
N SER A 91 -15.12 -32.06 2.50
CA SER A 91 -14.52 -32.46 1.23
C SER A 91 -13.02 -32.78 1.37
N HIS A 92 -12.50 -33.68 0.55
CA HIS A 92 -11.11 -34.14 0.63
C HIS A 92 -10.10 -33.02 0.29
N SER A 93 -10.47 -32.08 -0.59
CA SER A 93 -9.65 -30.93 -1.01
C SER A 93 -9.96 -29.65 -0.23
N GLY A 94 -11.00 -29.65 0.60
CA GLY A 94 -11.55 -28.42 1.18
C GLY A 94 -10.70 -27.78 2.27
N ALA A 95 -9.83 -28.53 2.96
CA ALA A 95 -8.96 -27.96 3.99
C ALA A 95 -7.95 -26.94 3.42
N VAL A 96 -7.46 -27.13 2.19
CA VAL A 96 -6.59 -26.15 1.51
C VAL A 96 -7.39 -24.91 1.14
N SER A 97 -8.63 -25.10 0.67
CA SER A 97 -9.57 -24.03 0.34
C SER A 97 -9.93 -23.17 1.54
N GLN A 98 -10.28 -23.80 2.65
CA GLN A 98 -10.55 -23.11 3.90
C GLN A 98 -9.38 -22.20 4.31
N LYS A 99 -8.15 -22.72 4.34
CA LYS A 99 -6.96 -21.94 4.74
C LYS A 99 -6.66 -20.79 3.77
N ALA A 100 -6.81 -21.02 2.47
CA ALA A 100 -6.61 -19.97 1.47
C ALA A 100 -7.63 -18.85 1.64
N PHE A 101 -8.90 -19.21 1.87
CA PHE A 101 -9.97 -18.22 2.10
C PHE A 101 -9.81 -17.45 3.42
N GLU A 102 -9.42 -18.13 4.50
CA GLU A 102 -9.07 -17.48 5.77
C GLU A 102 -7.93 -16.47 5.58
N SER A 103 -6.91 -16.82 4.79
CA SER A 103 -5.78 -15.93 4.50
C SER A 103 -6.20 -14.71 3.67
N LEU A 104 -7.13 -14.88 2.73
CA LEU A 104 -7.71 -13.78 1.94
C LEU A 104 -8.43 -12.79 2.86
N LEU A 105 -9.37 -13.25 3.69
CA LEU A 105 -10.13 -12.32 4.55
C LEU A 105 -9.27 -11.68 5.65
N ASP A 106 -8.26 -12.40 6.15
CA ASP A 106 -7.26 -11.82 7.05
C ASP A 106 -6.42 -10.71 6.38
N ALA A 107 -6.09 -10.85 5.10
CA ALA A 107 -5.45 -9.79 4.34
C ALA A 107 -6.40 -8.61 4.08
N ASP A 108 -7.64 -8.90 3.71
CA ASP A 108 -8.65 -7.90 3.38
C ASP A 108 -8.89 -6.93 4.53
N GLN A 109 -8.92 -7.39 5.79
CA GLN A 109 -9.10 -6.52 6.94
C GLN A 109 -8.00 -5.47 7.13
N TRP A 110 -6.81 -5.63 6.51
CA TRP A 110 -5.76 -4.60 6.48
C TRP A 110 -5.98 -3.58 5.36
N MET A 111 -6.66 -3.97 4.28
CA MET A 111 -6.91 -3.17 3.08
C MET A 111 -8.24 -2.41 3.15
N ILE A 112 -8.80 -2.22 4.34
CA ILE A 112 -10.05 -1.48 4.57
C ILE A 112 -9.84 -0.31 5.52
N TYR A 113 -10.72 0.67 5.49
CA TYR A 113 -10.77 1.76 6.47
C TYR A 113 -12.21 2.20 6.70
N ARG A 114 -12.44 2.91 7.81
CA ARG A 114 -13.76 3.43 8.18
C ARG A 114 -13.89 4.87 7.71
N ASN A 115 -15.06 5.23 7.23
CA ASN A 115 -15.47 6.61 7.25
C ASN A 115 -16.07 6.96 8.61
N ALA A 116 -15.37 7.73 9.41
CA ALA A 116 -15.79 8.11 10.76
C ALA A 116 -17.12 8.86 10.81
N ARG A 117 -17.48 9.57 9.73
CA ARG A 117 -18.71 10.38 9.66
C ARG A 117 -19.94 9.53 9.37
N THR A 118 -19.82 8.49 8.55
CA THR A 118 -20.94 7.62 8.15
C THR A 118 -20.92 6.25 8.83
N GLY A 119 -19.83 5.88 9.50
CA GLY A 119 -19.61 4.55 10.09
C GLY A 119 -19.32 3.43 9.07
N VAL A 120 -19.51 3.70 7.78
CA VAL A 120 -19.34 2.74 6.68
C VAL A 120 -17.87 2.37 6.51
N VAL A 121 -17.61 1.09 6.29
CA VAL A 121 -16.29 0.54 6.02
C VAL A 121 -16.11 0.41 4.51
N HIS A 122 -14.94 0.80 4.04
CA HIS A 122 -14.57 0.82 2.62
C HIS A 122 -13.23 0.12 2.43
N TRP A 123 -13.00 -0.38 1.23
CA TRP A 123 -11.66 -0.76 0.78
C TRP A 123 -10.73 0.45 0.72
N ASP A 124 -9.41 0.23 0.74
CA ASP A 124 -8.32 1.18 0.48
C ASP A 124 -8.40 1.68 -0.97
N SER A 125 -9.47 2.45 -1.18
CA SER A 125 -10.05 2.92 -2.43
C SER A 125 -11.52 3.35 -2.23
N ARG A 126 -11.88 4.08 -1.17
CA ARG A 126 -13.18 4.76 -1.22
C ARG A 126 -13.09 5.89 -2.21
N ARG A 127 -14.09 5.97 -3.09
CA ARG A 127 -14.46 7.16 -3.87
C ARG A 127 -13.23 7.92 -4.34
N ASP A 128 -12.55 7.41 -5.35
CA ASP A 128 -11.44 8.10 -6.03
C ASP A 128 -10.03 7.86 -5.57
N VAL A 129 -9.78 6.77 -4.86
CA VAL A 129 -8.43 6.36 -4.51
C VAL A 129 -8.15 4.96 -4.99
N GLN A 130 -6.92 4.66 -5.41
CA GLN A 130 -6.61 3.38 -6.05
C GLN A 130 -5.43 2.67 -5.40
N SER A 131 -5.72 1.77 -4.46
CA SER A 131 -4.81 0.67 -4.20
C SER A 131 -5.37 -0.68 -4.65
N VAL A 132 -6.59 -1.02 -4.21
CA VAL A 132 -7.12 -2.40 -4.33
C VAL A 132 -8.39 -2.55 -5.19
N LEU A 133 -8.94 -1.46 -5.72
CA LEU A 133 -10.13 -1.43 -6.59
C LEU A 133 -9.85 -1.14 -8.07
N ASN A 134 -8.62 -0.69 -8.38
CA ASN A 134 -8.19 -0.31 -9.73
C ASN A 134 -9.20 0.55 -10.48
N ARG A 135 -9.69 0.08 -11.63
CA ARG A 135 -10.50 0.89 -12.55
C ARG A 135 -11.72 1.53 -11.89
N MET A 136 -12.22 0.94 -10.80
CA MET A 136 -13.40 1.45 -10.09
C MET A 136 -13.20 2.83 -9.47
N ILE A 137 -11.95 3.34 -9.42
CA ILE A 137 -11.64 4.75 -9.13
C ILE A 137 -12.42 5.73 -10.03
N SER A 138 -12.95 5.30 -11.18
CA SER A 138 -13.74 6.16 -12.04
C SER A 138 -15.22 6.31 -11.65
N PHE A 139 -15.63 5.75 -10.50
CA PHE A 139 -17.02 5.78 -10.04
C PHE A 139 -17.17 6.49 -8.67
N PRO A 140 -18.02 7.54 -8.58
CA PRO A 140 -18.44 8.11 -7.31
C PRO A 140 -19.24 7.11 -6.48
N VAL A 141 -19.36 7.33 -5.17
CA VAL A 141 -20.22 6.48 -4.31
C VAL A 141 -21.67 6.48 -4.76
N ALA A 142 -22.15 7.58 -5.35
CA ALA A 142 -23.51 7.68 -5.84
C ALA A 142 -23.85 6.66 -6.95
N ASP A 143 -22.85 6.07 -7.61
CA ASP A 143 -23.04 5.00 -8.59
C ASP A 143 -23.19 3.60 -7.96
N GLU A 144 -23.04 3.50 -6.63
CA GLU A 144 -23.22 2.26 -5.84
C GLU A 144 -22.39 1.07 -6.36
N GLN A 145 -21.25 1.35 -6.99
CA GLN A 145 -20.27 0.35 -7.40
C GLN A 145 -19.40 -0.08 -6.21
N ALA A 146 -18.30 -0.80 -6.46
CA ALA A 146 -17.37 -1.25 -5.42
C ALA A 146 -16.74 -0.11 -4.58
N THR A 147 -16.86 1.16 -5.00
CA THR A 147 -16.48 2.34 -4.21
C THR A 147 -17.46 2.66 -3.07
N GLY A 148 -18.65 2.04 -3.10
CA GLY A 148 -19.79 2.20 -2.20
C GLY A 148 -19.52 1.80 -0.75
N SER A 149 -18.97 0.60 -0.55
CA SER A 149 -18.64 -0.02 0.73
C SER A 149 -17.73 -1.22 0.48
N ILE A 150 -17.39 -1.99 1.52
CA ILE A 150 -16.74 -3.28 1.28
C ILE A 150 -17.63 -4.29 0.55
N ASP A 151 -18.96 -4.13 0.64
CA ASP A 151 -19.95 -5.02 0.01
C ASP A 151 -19.68 -6.52 0.28
N ILE A 152 -19.23 -6.82 1.50
CA ILE A 152 -19.14 -8.16 2.07
C ILE A 152 -19.96 -8.17 3.36
N SER A 153 -20.86 -9.14 3.48
CA SER A 153 -21.74 -9.30 4.64
C SER A 153 -20.96 -9.80 5.86
N SER A 154 -20.80 -8.94 6.87
CA SER A 154 -20.15 -9.33 8.14
C SER A 154 -20.90 -10.47 8.85
N SER A 155 -22.22 -10.55 8.71
CA SER A 155 -23.00 -11.66 9.26
C SER A 155 -22.71 -12.98 8.53
N HIS A 156 -22.46 -12.95 7.21
CA HIS A 156 -22.03 -14.14 6.48
C HIS A 156 -20.62 -14.56 6.89
N ILE A 157 -19.68 -13.61 7.04
CA ILE A 157 -18.34 -13.92 7.57
C ILE A 157 -18.45 -14.58 8.95
N GLN A 158 -19.26 -14.02 9.85
CA GLN A 158 -19.47 -14.59 11.19
C GLN A 158 -20.13 -15.97 11.13
N GLN A 159 -21.15 -16.15 10.29
CA GLN A 159 -21.85 -17.42 10.13
C GLN A 159 -20.90 -18.51 9.64
N LEU A 160 -20.11 -18.22 8.61
CA LEU A 160 -19.12 -19.16 8.10
C LEU A 160 -18.01 -19.41 9.13
N GLY A 161 -17.53 -18.36 9.80
CA GLY A 161 -16.55 -18.48 10.88
C GLY A 161 -17.03 -19.38 12.03
N ASN A 162 -18.33 -19.38 12.34
CA ASN A 162 -18.92 -20.29 13.31
C ASN A 162 -19.01 -21.72 12.76
N ALA A 163 -19.48 -21.90 11.53
CA ALA A 163 -19.58 -23.21 10.88
C ALA A 163 -18.21 -23.90 10.79
N TRP A 164 -17.18 -23.14 10.42
CA TRP A 164 -15.80 -23.59 10.27
C TRP A 164 -15.02 -23.68 11.58
N ASN A 165 -15.55 -23.14 12.68
CA ASN A 165 -14.80 -22.89 13.91
C ASN A 165 -13.49 -22.10 13.65
N SER A 166 -13.56 -21.12 12.74
CA SER A 166 -12.42 -20.32 12.30
C SER A 166 -12.29 -19.06 13.14
N GLN A 167 -11.29 -19.01 14.02
CA GLN A 167 -11.00 -17.82 14.82
C GLN A 167 -10.66 -16.60 13.94
N THR A 168 -10.00 -16.83 12.80
CA THR A 168 -9.65 -15.79 11.83
C THR A 168 -10.89 -15.10 11.29
N LEU A 169 -11.86 -15.86 10.75
CA LEU A 169 -13.08 -15.28 10.20
C LEU A 169 -13.92 -14.58 11.28
N GLN A 170 -14.00 -15.17 12.48
CA GLN A 170 -14.70 -14.55 13.61
C GLN A 170 -14.07 -13.21 14.02
N ALA A 171 -12.73 -13.13 14.03
CA ALA A 171 -12.00 -11.90 14.31
C ALA A 171 -12.23 -10.85 13.20
N VAL A 172 -12.16 -11.24 11.93
CA VAL A 172 -12.46 -10.34 10.79
C VAL A 172 -13.88 -9.78 10.89
N ALA A 173 -14.88 -10.63 11.12
CA ALA A 173 -16.26 -10.20 11.28
C ALA A 173 -16.43 -9.19 12.41
N SER A 174 -15.79 -9.44 13.55
CA SER A 174 -15.80 -8.56 14.73
C SER A 174 -15.13 -7.21 14.44
N ASN A 175 -13.99 -7.22 13.75
CA ASN A 175 -13.21 -6.02 13.42
C ASN A 175 -13.98 -5.10 12.47
N VAL A 176 -14.60 -5.67 11.42
CA VAL A 176 -15.38 -4.91 10.43
C VAL A 176 -16.55 -4.15 11.08
N VAL A 177 -17.24 -4.77 12.04
CA VAL A 177 -18.42 -4.15 12.70
C VAL A 177 -18.07 -3.30 13.92
N ALA A 178 -16.81 -3.31 14.38
CA ALA A 178 -16.39 -2.53 15.54
C ALA A 178 -16.76 -1.05 15.33
N SER A 179 -17.25 -0.36 16.35
CA SER A 179 -17.48 1.09 16.28
C SER A 179 -16.16 1.84 16.36
N GLY A 180 -16.06 3.01 15.73
CA GLY A 180 -14.90 3.89 15.85
C GLY A 180 -15.19 5.28 15.30
N ASP A 181 -14.41 6.27 15.75
CA ASP A 181 -14.51 7.69 15.40
C ASP A 181 -13.38 8.15 14.46
N ASN A 182 -12.60 7.20 13.94
CA ASN A 182 -11.47 7.43 13.06
C ASN A 182 -11.43 6.35 11.96
N ALA A 183 -10.46 6.48 11.04
CA ALA A 183 -10.34 5.63 9.87
C ALA A 183 -9.89 4.19 10.17
N ASN A 184 -9.26 3.94 11.33
CA ASN A 184 -8.76 2.62 11.64
C ASN A 184 -9.89 1.66 12.06
N VAL A 185 -9.96 0.51 11.39
CA VAL A 185 -10.98 -0.53 11.63
C VAL A 185 -10.43 -1.56 12.61
N GLY A 186 -11.21 -1.91 13.65
CA GLY A 186 -10.97 -3.10 14.47
C GLY A 186 -9.78 -3.05 15.45
N ASN A 187 -9.29 -1.88 15.88
CA ASN A 187 -8.08 -1.75 16.71
C ASN A 187 -6.82 -2.43 16.11
N LEU A 188 -6.82 -2.76 14.81
CA LEU A 188 -5.64 -3.28 14.14
C LEU A 188 -4.55 -2.20 14.11
N GLN A 189 -3.40 -2.47 14.70
CA GLN A 189 -2.25 -1.56 14.68
C GLN A 189 -1.02 -2.30 14.19
N GLY A 190 -0.12 -1.59 13.50
CA GLY A 190 1.16 -2.12 13.06
C GLY A 190 1.42 -1.94 11.58
N ASN A 191 2.29 -2.77 11.02
CA ASN A 191 2.71 -2.69 9.62
C ASN A 191 2.60 -4.05 8.94
N ARG A 192 2.10 -4.11 7.71
CA ARG A 192 2.01 -5.35 6.93
C ARG A 192 2.48 -5.11 5.49
N MET A 193 3.43 -5.94 5.05
CA MET A 193 3.88 -6.00 3.66
C MET A 193 3.14 -7.12 2.92
N PHE A 194 2.52 -6.77 1.80
CA PHE A 194 1.95 -7.69 0.81
C PHE A 194 2.97 -7.87 -0.32
N TYR A 195 3.97 -8.69 -0.05
CA TYR A 195 5.15 -8.90 -0.89
C TYR A 195 4.83 -9.49 -2.27
N ALA A 196 3.69 -10.17 -2.45
CA ALA A 196 3.27 -10.69 -3.74
C ALA A 196 2.72 -9.60 -4.68
N ASN A 197 2.30 -8.45 -4.13
CA ASN A 197 1.59 -7.39 -4.85
C ASN A 197 2.17 -5.98 -4.64
N ASP A 198 3.41 -5.88 -4.17
CA ASP A 198 4.13 -4.61 -4.03
C ASP A 198 3.34 -3.55 -3.24
N TYR A 199 2.65 -3.97 -2.19
CA TYR A 199 1.73 -3.12 -1.42
C TYR A 199 2.02 -3.22 0.07
N MET A 200 1.96 -2.11 0.79
CA MET A 200 2.20 -2.06 2.24
C MET A 200 1.12 -1.23 2.93
N VAL A 201 0.70 -1.68 4.11
CA VAL A 201 -0.23 -0.96 4.99
C VAL A 201 0.46 -0.70 6.32
N HIS A 202 0.32 0.53 6.81
CA HIS A 202 0.67 0.90 8.17
C HIS A 202 -0.57 1.45 8.89
N ARG A 203 -0.85 0.96 10.09
CA ARG A 203 -1.97 1.38 10.92
C ARG A 203 -1.45 1.91 12.24
N GLY A 204 -1.63 3.21 12.45
CA GLY A 204 -1.41 3.82 13.75
C GLY A 204 -2.66 3.77 14.62
N THR A 205 -2.65 4.51 15.72
CA THR A 205 -3.76 4.46 16.69
C THR A 205 -5.08 4.98 16.11
N SER A 206 -5.03 5.99 15.24
CA SER A 206 -6.22 6.68 14.69
C SER A 206 -6.15 6.94 13.19
N TYR A 207 -5.23 6.27 12.47
CA TYR A 207 -5.07 6.45 11.04
C TYR A 207 -4.63 5.17 10.34
N VAL A 208 -4.81 5.17 9.01
CA VAL A 208 -4.33 4.12 8.12
C VAL A 208 -3.54 4.80 7.00
N THR A 209 -2.30 4.37 6.79
CA THR A 209 -1.51 4.74 5.61
C THR A 209 -1.32 3.53 4.73
N THR A 210 -1.51 3.72 3.44
CA THR A 210 -1.35 2.66 2.44
C THR A 210 -0.36 3.12 1.37
N LEU A 211 0.45 2.18 0.88
CA LEU A 211 1.49 2.42 -0.10
C LEU A 211 1.38 1.38 -1.22
N LYS A 212 1.08 1.84 -2.43
CA LYS A 212 1.07 1.02 -3.64
C LYS A 212 2.28 1.30 -4.52
N MET A 213 3.02 0.24 -4.80
CA MET A 213 4.14 0.22 -5.72
C MET A 213 3.84 -0.76 -6.86
N PHE A 214 4.76 -0.92 -7.81
CA PHE A 214 4.70 -1.99 -8.79
C PHE A 214 6.11 -2.38 -9.26
N SER A 215 6.23 -3.59 -9.78
CA SER A 215 7.50 -4.21 -10.17
C SER A 215 7.37 -5.00 -11.47
N SER A 216 8.35 -5.83 -11.78
CA SER A 216 8.23 -6.84 -12.84
C SER A 216 7.18 -7.91 -12.55
N ARG A 217 6.72 -8.04 -11.29
CA ARG A 217 5.76 -9.06 -10.83
C ARG A 217 4.31 -8.60 -10.87
N THR A 218 4.06 -7.30 -11.00
CA THR A 218 2.73 -6.68 -10.96
C THR A 218 2.52 -5.79 -12.19
N LEU A 219 1.33 -5.18 -12.30
CA LEU A 219 1.01 -4.16 -13.30
C LEU A 219 0.72 -2.82 -12.60
N ASN A 220 1.06 -1.71 -13.26
CA ASN A 220 0.90 -0.38 -12.66
C ASN A 220 -0.57 0.04 -12.44
N THR A 221 -1.49 -0.33 -13.32
CA THR A 221 -2.92 -0.06 -13.21
C THR A 221 -3.66 -0.80 -14.34
N GLU A 222 -4.97 -0.63 -14.44
CA GLU A 222 -5.71 -1.02 -15.64
C GLU A 222 -6.70 0.03 -16.13
N CYS A 223 -6.93 0.01 -17.45
CA CYS A 223 -8.04 0.69 -18.10
C CYS A 223 -8.76 -0.29 -19.03
N ILE A 224 -9.99 -0.64 -18.67
CA ILE A 224 -10.89 -1.47 -19.48
C ILE A 224 -12.28 -0.84 -19.43
N ASN A 225 -13.14 -1.14 -20.41
CA ASN A 225 -14.50 -0.59 -20.49
C ASN A 225 -14.57 0.95 -20.46
N SER A 226 -13.53 1.63 -20.91
CA SER A 226 -13.39 3.10 -20.84
C SER A 226 -13.30 3.67 -19.41
N GLU A 227 -12.93 2.85 -18.42
CA GLU A 227 -12.78 3.22 -17.02
C GLU A 227 -11.30 3.43 -16.68
N ASN A 228 -10.97 4.47 -15.92
CA ASN A 228 -9.63 4.82 -15.46
C ASN A 228 -8.57 5.11 -16.56
N PRO A 229 -8.86 5.99 -17.55
CA PRO A 229 -7.92 6.32 -18.61
C PRO A 229 -6.69 7.11 -18.13
N PHE A 230 -6.73 7.73 -16.94
CA PHE A 230 -5.64 8.58 -16.44
C PHE A 230 -4.81 7.96 -15.31
N GLY A 231 -5.06 6.68 -14.98
CA GLY A 231 -4.48 6.04 -13.80
C GLY A 231 -3.02 5.63 -13.87
N PHE A 232 -2.24 6.11 -14.85
CA PHE A 232 -0.86 5.65 -15.07
C PHE A 232 0.02 5.69 -13.80
N HIS A 233 -0.10 6.75 -13.01
CA HIS A 233 0.72 7.00 -11.82
C HIS A 233 0.20 6.33 -10.54
N LEU A 234 -0.86 5.54 -10.59
CA LEU A 234 -1.52 5.00 -9.39
C LEU A 234 -0.72 3.90 -8.66
N SER A 235 0.43 3.49 -9.19
CA SER A 235 1.37 2.59 -8.50
C SER A 235 2.80 3.13 -8.43
N ASP A 236 3.04 4.41 -8.72
CA ASP A 236 4.40 4.98 -8.78
C ASP A 236 4.99 5.30 -7.39
N GLY A 237 4.63 4.49 -6.38
CA GLY A 237 4.85 4.79 -4.96
C GLY A 237 3.74 5.66 -4.37
N THR A 238 2.51 5.35 -4.75
CA THR A 238 1.30 6.07 -4.34
C THR A 238 1.04 5.86 -2.85
N LEU A 239 0.94 6.94 -2.09
CA LEU A 239 0.76 6.89 -0.63
C LEU A 239 -0.48 7.67 -0.20
N TYR A 240 -1.43 6.97 0.43
CA TYR A 240 -2.65 7.58 0.98
C TYR A 240 -2.63 7.52 2.50
N THR A 241 -3.09 8.58 3.16
CA THR A 241 -3.21 8.62 4.63
C THR A 241 -4.63 9.02 5.04
N TYR A 242 -5.34 8.09 5.67
CA TYR A 242 -6.72 8.24 6.13
C TYR A 242 -6.77 8.52 7.62
N MET A 243 -7.39 9.62 8.01
CA MET A 243 -7.63 10.01 9.40
C MET A 243 -9.09 9.79 9.80
N GLU A 244 -10.01 10.40 9.05
CA GLU A 244 -11.46 10.23 9.19
C GLU A 244 -12.05 9.37 8.07
N GLY A 245 -11.27 9.04 7.04
CA GLY A 245 -11.73 8.29 5.88
C GLY A 245 -12.58 9.12 4.91
N THR A 246 -12.42 10.44 4.93
CA THR A 246 -13.07 11.41 4.02
C THR A 246 -12.09 12.13 3.10
N GLU A 247 -10.80 12.05 3.38
CA GLU A 247 -9.72 12.86 2.81
C GLU A 247 -9.74 12.82 1.29
N TYR A 248 -9.94 11.63 0.74
CA TYR A 248 -9.86 11.41 -0.68
C TYR A 248 -11.20 11.06 -1.33
N THR A 249 -12.31 11.37 -0.66
CA THR A 249 -13.63 10.90 -1.04
C THR A 249 -14.23 11.74 -2.19
N ASP A 250 -14.60 11.15 -3.32
CA ASP A 250 -15.22 11.78 -4.51
C ASP A 250 -14.39 12.97 -5.02
N ILE A 251 -13.09 12.76 -5.27
CA ILE A 251 -12.17 13.79 -5.77
C ILE A 251 -11.39 13.47 -7.06
N ALA A 252 -11.35 12.25 -7.60
CA ALA A 252 -10.56 11.86 -8.79
C ALA A 252 -11.11 12.52 -10.05
N GLY A 253 -12.42 12.75 -10.12
CA GLY A 253 -12.98 13.56 -11.20
C GLY A 253 -12.36 14.97 -11.23
N ALA A 254 -11.87 15.47 -10.09
CA ALA A 254 -11.28 16.80 -9.93
C ALA A 254 -9.73 16.78 -9.80
N TRP A 255 -9.12 15.59 -9.78
CA TRP A 255 -7.70 15.44 -9.58
C TRP A 255 -6.88 15.97 -10.74
N ASP A 256 -5.71 16.51 -10.40
CA ASP A 256 -4.58 16.46 -11.30
C ASP A 256 -3.89 15.10 -11.18
N TRP A 257 -4.04 14.28 -12.20
CA TRP A 257 -3.49 12.92 -12.25
C TRP A 257 -1.97 12.87 -12.34
N ASN A 258 -1.28 14.00 -12.51
CA ASN A 258 0.18 14.10 -12.36
C ASN A 258 0.61 14.43 -10.92
N LEU A 259 -0.35 14.68 -10.02
CA LEU A 259 -0.10 15.00 -8.61
C LEU A 259 -0.66 13.92 -7.68
N ILE A 260 -0.62 12.65 -8.09
CA ILE A 260 -1.08 11.54 -7.23
C ILE A 260 -0.26 11.54 -5.92
N PRO A 261 -0.91 11.39 -4.75
CA PRO A 261 -0.22 11.42 -3.45
C PRO A 261 0.99 10.47 -3.37
N GLY A 262 2.13 10.96 -2.87
CA GLY A 262 3.34 10.16 -2.60
C GLY A 262 4.31 9.96 -3.78
N ILE A 263 3.85 10.11 -5.03
CA ILE A 263 4.66 9.78 -6.22
C ILE A 263 5.83 10.75 -6.40
N THR A 264 6.82 10.31 -7.18
CA THR A 264 7.80 11.20 -7.81
C THR A 264 7.60 11.14 -9.32
N THR A 265 7.40 12.28 -9.99
CA THR A 265 7.11 12.32 -11.43
C THR A 265 7.79 13.50 -12.12
N ASN A 266 7.98 13.38 -13.43
CA ASN A 266 8.25 14.51 -14.32
C ASN A 266 6.90 15.06 -14.77
N TYR A 267 6.48 16.15 -14.14
CA TYR A 267 5.11 16.65 -14.22
C TYR A 267 4.64 16.82 -15.67
N ALA A 268 3.51 16.19 -16.02
CA ALA A 268 2.87 16.22 -17.34
C ALA A 268 3.72 15.70 -18.52
N ALA A 269 4.85 15.02 -18.27
CA ALA A 269 5.69 14.48 -19.35
C ALA A 269 5.17 13.14 -19.89
N THR A 270 4.43 12.40 -19.06
CA THR A 270 3.79 11.14 -19.48
C THR A 270 2.37 11.41 -19.96
N LYS A 271 2.04 10.95 -21.16
CA LYS A 271 0.69 11.05 -21.67
C LYS A 271 -0.24 10.13 -20.87
N LEU A 272 -1.33 10.71 -20.36
CA LEU A 272 -2.36 9.99 -19.63
C LEU A 272 -3.51 9.64 -20.60
N SER A 273 -3.65 8.35 -20.92
CA SER A 273 -4.79 7.81 -21.66
C SER A 273 -4.89 6.30 -21.44
N CYS A 274 -6.03 5.70 -21.80
CA CYS A 274 -6.26 4.26 -21.64
C CYS A 274 -5.14 3.40 -22.25
N SER A 275 -4.62 3.78 -23.43
CA SER A 275 -3.49 3.11 -24.12
C SER A 275 -2.14 3.24 -23.40
N HIS A 276 -2.05 4.08 -22.37
CA HIS A 276 -0.90 4.27 -21.51
C HIS A 276 -1.25 3.79 -20.10
N THR A 277 -1.81 2.59 -19.98
CA THR A 277 -2.05 1.88 -18.72
C THR A 277 -1.60 0.42 -18.89
N GLN A 278 -1.64 -0.40 -17.82
CA GLN A 278 -1.29 -1.83 -17.86
C GLN A 278 0.16 -2.13 -18.25
N PHE A 279 1.10 -1.31 -17.78
CA PHE A 279 2.52 -1.56 -17.95
C PHE A 279 3.10 -2.48 -16.87
N SER A 280 4.07 -3.30 -17.28
CA SER A 280 5.01 -3.97 -16.38
C SER A 280 6.27 -3.12 -16.24
N SER A 281 6.92 -3.20 -15.08
CA SER A 281 8.27 -2.65 -14.88
C SER A 281 9.35 -3.68 -15.27
N ASP A 282 10.56 -3.19 -15.62
CA ASP A 282 11.78 -4.00 -15.67
C ASP A 282 12.51 -4.04 -14.32
N GLN A 283 12.00 -3.32 -13.31
CA GLN A 283 12.57 -3.23 -11.97
C GLN A 283 12.05 -4.34 -11.07
N ALA A 284 12.96 -5.17 -10.56
CA ALA A 284 12.64 -6.23 -9.60
C ALA A 284 12.72 -5.77 -8.14
N PHE A 285 13.57 -4.80 -7.81
CA PHE A 285 13.79 -4.36 -6.42
C PHE A 285 12.68 -3.40 -5.98
N VAL A 286 11.56 -3.98 -5.58
CA VAL A 286 10.37 -3.30 -5.10
C VAL A 286 9.73 -4.19 -4.03
N GLY A 287 9.37 -3.65 -2.87
CA GLY A 287 8.82 -4.44 -1.77
C GLY A 287 9.12 -3.82 -0.41
N GLY A 288 9.09 -4.62 0.65
CA GLY A 288 9.26 -4.11 2.01
C GLY A 288 9.69 -5.16 3.03
N ALA A 289 10.20 -4.69 4.17
CA ALA A 289 10.35 -5.47 5.39
C ALA A 289 9.35 -4.97 6.44
N SER A 290 8.76 -5.89 7.19
CA SER A 290 7.87 -5.58 8.31
C SER A 290 8.14 -6.54 9.45
N ASP A 291 8.18 -6.01 10.67
CA ASP A 291 8.21 -6.80 11.91
C ASP A 291 6.81 -6.97 12.53
N GLY A 292 5.76 -6.55 11.84
CA GLY A 292 4.38 -6.52 12.30
C GLY A 292 3.97 -5.20 12.97
N LYS A 293 4.91 -4.39 13.44
CA LYS A 293 4.66 -3.09 14.11
C LYS A 293 5.12 -1.91 13.25
N ILE A 294 6.39 -1.93 12.86
CA ILE A 294 7.07 -0.95 12.03
C ILE A 294 7.53 -1.62 10.74
N GLY A 295 7.89 -0.80 9.74
CA GLY A 295 8.23 -1.35 8.44
C GLY A 295 9.03 -0.39 7.58
N ALA A 296 9.68 -0.93 6.56
CA ALA A 296 10.36 -0.15 5.54
C ALA A 296 9.99 -0.71 4.17
N ALA A 297 9.64 0.17 3.23
CA ALA A 297 9.36 -0.17 1.85
C ALA A 297 10.37 0.53 0.92
N ALA A 298 10.61 -0.07 -0.23
CA ALA A 298 11.56 0.42 -1.22
C ALA A 298 11.05 0.16 -2.63
N MET A 299 11.32 1.10 -3.54
CA MET A 299 10.97 1.00 -4.94
C MET A 299 12.08 1.58 -5.82
N CYS A 300 12.67 0.73 -6.64
CA CYS A 300 13.35 1.18 -7.86
C CYS A 300 12.28 1.43 -8.93
N TYR A 301 12.23 2.67 -9.43
CA TYR A 301 11.31 3.03 -10.50
C TYR A 301 12.08 3.46 -11.74
N LYS A 302 11.54 3.07 -12.89
CA LYS A 302 11.86 3.62 -14.20
C LYS A 302 10.55 3.72 -14.95
N ASN A 303 10.24 4.91 -15.47
CA ASN A 303 8.98 5.16 -16.17
C ASN A 303 8.84 4.15 -17.32
N PRO A 304 7.85 3.24 -17.27
CA PRO A 304 7.79 2.12 -18.21
C PRO A 304 7.34 2.55 -19.61
N ALA A 305 6.64 3.68 -19.74
CA ALA A 305 6.17 4.17 -21.03
C ALA A 305 7.23 4.98 -21.79
N THR A 306 8.00 5.80 -21.09
CA THR A 306 8.90 6.78 -21.71
C THR A 306 10.38 6.55 -21.41
N GLY A 307 10.70 5.84 -20.32
CA GLY A 307 12.08 5.72 -19.81
C GLY A 307 12.71 7.03 -19.35
N SER A 308 11.95 8.13 -19.34
CA SER A 308 12.45 9.51 -19.15
C SER A 308 12.73 9.88 -17.69
N LEU A 309 12.23 9.08 -16.75
CA LEU A 309 12.41 9.26 -15.31
C LEU A 309 12.79 7.93 -14.67
N SER A 310 13.76 7.96 -13.76
CA SER A 310 14.04 6.87 -12.82
C SER A 310 14.43 7.43 -11.46
N PHE A 311 14.14 6.69 -10.41
CA PHE A 311 14.48 7.03 -9.03
C PHE A 311 14.54 5.79 -8.15
N GLN A 312 15.15 5.94 -6.98
CA GLN A 312 15.06 5.01 -5.86
C GLN A 312 14.31 5.72 -4.73
N LYS A 313 13.21 5.15 -4.26
CA LYS A 313 12.41 5.74 -3.19
C LYS A 313 12.22 4.75 -2.05
N ALA A 314 12.52 5.19 -0.84
CA ALA A 314 12.32 4.42 0.39
C ALA A 314 11.32 5.13 1.30
N TRP A 315 10.47 4.34 1.96
CA TRP A 315 9.53 4.77 2.97
C TRP A 315 9.81 4.01 4.25
N PHE A 316 9.94 4.71 5.36
CA PHE A 316 10.19 4.14 6.68
C PHE A 316 9.01 4.48 7.58
N PHE A 317 8.27 3.47 8.02
CA PHE A 317 7.16 3.56 8.95
C PHE A 317 7.67 3.24 10.35
N LEU A 318 7.70 4.24 11.22
CA LEU A 318 8.40 4.20 12.50
C LEU A 318 7.43 4.22 13.67
N ASP A 319 7.95 3.96 14.86
CA ASP A 319 7.24 4.16 16.11
C ASP A 319 6.79 5.63 16.28
N ASN A 320 5.81 5.84 17.16
CA ASN A 320 5.24 7.15 17.50
C ASN A 320 4.55 7.89 16.33
N ASP A 321 4.00 7.13 15.38
CA ASP A 321 3.27 7.65 14.21
C ASP A 321 4.11 8.65 13.41
N VAL A 322 5.32 8.22 13.04
CA VAL A 322 6.27 8.97 12.22
C VAL A 322 6.57 8.18 10.96
N GLN A 323 6.57 8.86 9.81
CA GLN A 323 6.94 8.25 8.54
C GLN A 323 8.04 9.08 7.89
N HIS A 324 9.13 8.45 7.49
CA HIS A 324 10.22 9.14 6.81
C HIS A 324 10.35 8.64 5.37
N VAL A 325 10.51 9.56 4.43
CA VAL A 325 10.61 9.25 3.01
C VAL A 325 11.90 9.81 2.46
N MET A 326 12.62 8.97 1.72
CA MET A 326 13.86 9.31 1.03
C MET A 326 13.70 9.03 -0.46
N VAL A 327 14.07 9.99 -1.28
CA VAL A 327 14.15 9.86 -2.74
C VAL A 327 15.59 10.09 -3.16
N ALA A 328 16.22 9.06 -3.70
CA ALA A 328 17.60 9.04 -4.15
C ALA A 328 17.69 8.70 -5.65
N ALA A 329 18.89 8.87 -6.21
CA ALA A 329 19.23 8.48 -7.58
C ALA A 329 18.22 8.95 -8.64
N VAL A 330 17.69 10.16 -8.47
CA VAL A 330 16.71 10.73 -9.39
C VAL A 330 17.40 11.11 -10.69
N HIS A 331 17.02 10.45 -11.77
CA HIS A 331 17.47 10.77 -13.12
C HIS A 331 16.25 11.06 -13.98
N GLY A 332 16.12 12.31 -14.42
CA GLY A 332 15.07 12.75 -15.33
C GLY A 332 15.67 13.45 -16.54
N THR A 333 15.23 13.09 -17.74
CA THR A 333 15.43 13.92 -18.95
C THR A 333 14.28 14.92 -19.03
N SER A 334 14.16 15.80 -18.04
CA SER A 334 13.11 16.82 -18.02
C SER A 334 13.46 17.94 -19.01
N ALA A 335 12.62 18.14 -20.02
CA ALA A 335 12.56 19.44 -20.68
C ALA A 335 12.19 20.51 -19.64
N LYS A 336 12.54 21.77 -19.90
CA LYS A 336 12.31 22.90 -18.97
C LYS A 336 10.86 22.99 -18.47
N ASP A 337 9.90 22.48 -19.24
CA ASP A 337 8.47 22.53 -18.96
C ASP A 337 7.92 21.30 -18.19
N HIS A 338 8.77 20.33 -17.82
CA HIS A 338 8.38 19.10 -17.12
C HIS A 338 9.24 18.84 -15.87
N PRO A 339 9.14 19.68 -14.83
CA PRO A 339 10.00 19.56 -13.65
C PRO A 339 9.79 18.24 -12.92
N VAL A 340 10.88 17.72 -12.32
CA VAL A 340 10.79 16.57 -11.42
C VAL A 340 10.32 17.03 -10.04
N ILE A 341 9.23 16.44 -9.59
CA ILE A 341 8.56 16.76 -8.33
C ILE A 341 8.30 15.49 -7.53
N SER A 342 8.30 15.61 -6.20
CA SER A 342 7.73 14.62 -5.29
C SER A 342 6.48 15.18 -4.65
N VAL A 343 5.35 14.50 -4.85
CA VAL A 343 4.07 14.90 -4.31
C VAL A 343 4.00 14.49 -2.85
N LEU A 344 3.72 15.44 -1.96
CA LEU A 344 3.44 15.16 -0.56
C LEU A 344 2.04 14.58 -0.42
N ASP A 345 1.04 15.28 -0.96
CA ASP A 345 -0.36 14.84 -0.91
C ASP A 345 -1.24 15.62 -1.92
N GLN A 346 -2.39 15.05 -2.25
CA GLN A 346 -3.49 15.67 -2.99
C GLN A 346 -4.83 15.14 -2.46
N LYS A 347 -5.45 15.88 -1.54
CA LYS A 347 -6.68 15.49 -0.83
C LYS A 347 -7.69 16.63 -0.76
N ARG A 348 -8.87 16.39 -0.20
CA ARG A 348 -9.85 17.43 0.09
C ARG A 348 -9.23 18.50 1.00
N LEU A 349 -9.48 19.76 0.66
CA LEU A 349 -9.14 20.88 1.52
C LEU A 349 -10.07 20.88 2.74
N ASN A 350 -9.53 20.59 3.91
CA ASN A 350 -10.26 20.61 5.18
C ASN A 350 -9.54 21.47 6.24
N GLY A 351 -10.09 22.66 6.52
CA GLY A 351 -9.52 23.58 7.50
C GLY A 351 -8.25 24.30 7.04
N ALA A 352 -7.43 24.73 8.01
CA ALA A 352 -6.25 25.55 7.78
C ALA A 352 -5.12 24.77 7.08
N VAL A 353 -4.31 25.52 6.33
CA VAL A 353 -3.03 25.07 5.77
C VAL A 353 -1.95 25.96 6.32
N VAL A 354 -0.92 25.37 6.93
CA VAL A 354 0.12 26.11 7.65
C VAL A 354 1.48 25.76 7.06
N VAL A 355 2.25 26.77 6.67
CA VAL A 355 3.63 26.63 6.18
C VAL A 355 4.54 27.43 7.12
N ASP A 356 5.57 26.77 7.67
CA ASP A 356 6.51 27.40 8.61
C ASP A 356 5.84 28.14 9.78
N GLY A 357 4.78 27.54 10.33
CA GLY A 357 3.99 28.09 11.44
C GLY A 357 3.02 29.21 11.04
N GLN A 358 3.02 29.66 9.79
CA GLN A 358 2.12 30.68 9.27
C GLN A 358 0.98 30.06 8.47
N GLU A 359 -0.26 30.43 8.79
CA GLU A 359 -1.42 30.02 8.01
C GLU A 359 -1.44 30.76 6.67
N ILE A 360 -1.63 30.02 5.58
CA ILE A 360 -1.65 30.59 4.23
C ILE A 360 -3.10 30.78 3.76
N SER A 361 -3.31 31.69 2.80
CA SER A 361 -4.65 31.94 2.24
C SER A 361 -5.22 30.68 1.59
N SER A 362 -6.41 30.27 2.03
CA SER A 362 -7.11 29.08 1.56
C SER A 362 -7.62 29.16 0.11
N SER A 363 -7.53 30.32 -0.53
CA SER A 363 -8.10 30.55 -1.87
C SER A 363 -7.21 30.10 -3.02
N THR A 364 -5.88 30.10 -2.87
CA THR A 364 -4.94 29.81 -3.99
C THR A 364 -3.74 28.95 -3.62
N GLY A 365 -3.30 28.96 -2.35
CA GLY A 365 -1.99 28.41 -1.98
C GLY A 365 -0.84 29.36 -2.33
N GLY A 366 0.36 28.82 -2.56
CA GLY A 366 1.59 29.60 -2.80
C GLY A 366 2.84 28.75 -3.10
N ASN A 367 3.93 29.42 -3.48
CA ASN A 367 5.25 28.81 -3.69
C ASN A 367 6.25 29.35 -2.66
N PHE A 368 7.01 28.45 -2.05
CA PHE A 368 7.94 28.74 -0.95
C PHE A 368 9.30 28.14 -1.29
N SER A 369 10.31 28.98 -1.47
CA SER A 369 11.64 28.56 -1.94
C SER A 369 12.52 27.89 -0.87
N SER A 370 12.17 28.05 0.41
CA SER A 370 12.97 27.56 1.54
C SER A 370 12.10 27.16 2.72
N ALA A 371 10.97 26.49 2.43
CA ALA A 371 10.09 26.01 3.47
C ALA A 371 10.77 24.88 4.27
N THR A 372 10.39 24.75 5.53
CA THR A 372 10.88 23.69 6.43
C THR A 372 9.76 22.80 6.96
N SER A 373 8.52 23.29 6.92
CA SER A 373 7.37 22.55 7.40
C SER A 373 6.08 22.90 6.67
N LEU A 374 5.16 21.93 6.65
CA LEU A 374 3.80 22.06 6.16
C LEU A 374 2.88 21.29 7.10
N TRP A 375 1.70 21.83 7.41
CA TRP A 375 0.68 21.11 8.16
C TRP A 375 -0.69 21.34 7.52
N HIS A 376 -1.45 20.27 7.34
CA HIS A 376 -2.82 20.32 6.88
C HIS A 376 -3.61 19.09 7.34
N ASP A 377 -4.83 19.32 7.85
CA ASP A 377 -5.83 18.26 8.10
C ASP A 377 -5.23 17.07 8.87
N ASN A 378 -4.65 17.39 10.03
CA ASN A 378 -4.01 16.48 10.98
C ASN A 378 -2.79 15.70 10.46
N VAL A 379 -2.18 16.16 9.36
CA VAL A 379 -0.90 15.63 8.86
C VAL A 379 0.13 16.74 8.80
N GLY A 380 1.23 16.56 9.53
CA GLY A 380 2.40 17.43 9.51
C GLY A 380 3.50 16.88 8.62
N TYR A 381 4.30 17.74 8.01
CA TYR A 381 5.46 17.42 7.19
C TYR A 381 6.64 18.31 7.60
N THR A 382 7.82 17.73 7.76
CA THR A 382 9.09 18.46 7.93
C THR A 382 10.09 18.03 6.88
N PHE A 383 10.91 18.97 6.41
CA PHE A 383 11.94 18.72 5.40
C PHE A 383 13.08 19.75 5.54
N ASP A 384 14.28 19.41 5.04
CA ASP A 384 15.43 20.31 5.09
C ASP A 384 15.37 21.33 3.95
N LYS A 385 14.92 22.56 4.26
CA LYS A 385 14.84 23.73 3.38
C LYS A 385 14.59 23.39 1.91
N GLN A 386 13.33 23.13 1.57
CA GLN A 386 12.94 22.71 0.22
C GLN A 386 12.10 23.75 -0.50
N SER A 387 12.09 23.65 -1.83
CA SER A 387 11.13 24.36 -2.67
C SER A 387 9.78 23.65 -2.61
N LEU A 388 8.87 24.19 -1.80
CA LEU A 388 7.51 23.70 -1.62
C LEU A 388 6.53 24.50 -2.48
N SER A 389 5.66 23.81 -3.20
CA SER A 389 4.49 24.39 -3.85
C SER A 389 3.23 23.85 -3.19
N VAL A 390 2.28 24.73 -2.92
CA VAL A 390 0.96 24.41 -2.39
C VAL A 390 -0.10 25.00 -3.31
N SER A 391 -1.03 24.19 -3.79
CA SER A 391 -2.18 24.61 -4.59
C SER A 391 -3.46 24.32 -3.83
N LEU A 392 -4.28 25.36 -3.63
CA LEU A 392 -5.57 25.27 -2.97
C LEU A 392 -6.65 25.80 -3.91
N GLY A 393 -7.84 25.22 -3.87
CA GLY A 393 -8.98 25.80 -4.56
C GLY A 393 -10.07 24.81 -4.96
N SER A 394 -11.18 25.36 -5.42
CA SER A 394 -12.31 24.60 -5.94
C SER A 394 -12.05 24.14 -7.38
N ARG A 395 -12.26 22.85 -7.65
CA ARG A 395 -12.13 22.22 -8.97
C ARG A 395 -13.41 21.47 -9.29
N GLN A 396 -13.78 21.43 -10.57
CA GLN A 396 -14.94 20.65 -11.01
C GLN A 396 -14.56 19.18 -11.18
N ALA A 397 -15.33 18.28 -10.59
CA ALA A 397 -15.16 16.84 -10.73
C ALA A 397 -15.84 16.36 -12.02
N HIS A 398 -15.05 15.98 -13.01
CA HIS A 398 -15.49 15.53 -14.33
C HIS A 398 -15.43 14.00 -14.48
N TRP A 399 -16.40 13.30 -13.90
CA TRP A 399 -16.45 11.83 -13.92
C TRP A 399 -16.48 11.22 -15.32
N GLY A 400 -17.22 11.83 -16.25
CA GLY A 400 -17.28 11.38 -17.64
C GLY A 400 -15.94 11.47 -18.40
N SER A 401 -14.93 12.15 -17.85
CA SER A 401 -13.56 12.18 -18.42
C SER A 401 -12.69 11.00 -17.96
N ILE A 402 -13.05 10.37 -16.83
CA ILE A 402 -12.28 9.29 -16.22
C ILE A 402 -13.03 7.96 -16.25
N GLY A 403 -14.28 7.94 -16.69
CA GLY A 403 -15.09 6.73 -16.77
C GLY A 403 -16.44 6.95 -17.44
N ILE A 404 -17.36 6.03 -17.18
CA ILE A 404 -18.69 5.99 -17.81
C ILE A 404 -19.82 6.57 -16.94
N SER A 405 -19.50 7.00 -15.71
CA SER A 405 -20.45 7.59 -14.75
C SER A 405 -21.27 8.73 -15.37
N LYS A 406 -22.54 8.82 -14.97
CA LYS A 406 -23.49 9.85 -15.41
C LYS A 406 -23.79 10.89 -14.33
N VAL A 407 -23.10 10.82 -13.19
CA VAL A 407 -23.25 11.78 -12.11
C VAL A 407 -22.87 13.18 -12.60
N ALA A 408 -23.65 14.18 -12.17
CA ALA A 408 -23.40 15.56 -12.50
C ALA A 408 -22.04 16.03 -11.94
N ASN A 409 -21.36 16.92 -12.69
CA ASN A 409 -20.12 17.50 -12.22
C ASN A 409 -20.37 18.30 -10.93
N THR A 410 -19.53 18.08 -9.92
CA THR A 410 -19.62 18.77 -8.63
C THR A 410 -18.33 19.49 -8.31
N ALA A 411 -18.44 20.63 -7.63
CA ALA A 411 -17.28 21.37 -7.17
C ALA A 411 -16.67 20.69 -5.94
N VAL A 412 -15.35 20.49 -5.95
CA VAL A 412 -14.58 19.91 -4.85
C VAL A 412 -13.41 20.82 -4.55
N SER A 413 -13.26 21.24 -3.28
CA SER A 413 -12.10 21.99 -2.82
C SER A 413 -10.94 21.02 -2.54
N LEU A 414 -9.82 21.22 -3.22
CA LEU A 414 -8.62 20.39 -3.08
C LEU A 414 -7.46 21.15 -2.44
N PHE A 415 -6.67 20.39 -1.71
CA PHE A 415 -5.32 20.69 -1.26
C PHE A 415 -4.35 19.84 -2.10
N SER A 416 -3.29 20.44 -2.61
CA SER A 416 -2.19 19.71 -3.26
C SER A 416 -0.86 20.32 -2.83
N ALA A 417 0.12 19.50 -2.48
CA ALA A 417 1.45 19.97 -2.10
C ALA A 417 2.54 19.07 -2.67
N TRP A 418 3.63 19.68 -3.17
CA TRP A 418 4.76 18.94 -3.73
C TRP A 418 6.08 19.68 -3.52
N LEU A 419 7.16 18.90 -3.49
CA LEU A 419 8.54 19.36 -3.41
C LEU A 419 9.19 19.30 -4.79
N ALA A 420 9.84 20.37 -5.21
CA ALA A 420 10.63 20.37 -6.46
C ALA A 420 12.05 19.88 -6.19
N HIS A 421 12.56 19.00 -7.06
CA HIS A 421 13.94 18.47 -6.95
C HIS A 421 15.00 19.45 -7.48
N GLY A 422 14.57 20.55 -8.12
CA GLY A 422 15.46 21.51 -8.77
C GLY A 422 16.15 20.94 -10.01
N SER A 423 17.25 21.56 -10.44
CA SER A 423 18.09 21.09 -11.54
C SER A 423 19.20 20.18 -11.01
N GLY A 424 19.08 18.86 -11.23
CA GLY A 424 20.10 17.87 -10.86
C GLY A 424 19.53 16.67 -10.09
N SER A 425 20.38 15.68 -9.81
CA SER A 425 20.03 14.47 -9.05
C SER A 425 20.14 14.67 -7.52
N VAL A 426 19.62 15.78 -6.99
CA VAL A 426 19.71 16.07 -5.55
C VAL A 426 18.71 15.18 -4.79
N PRO A 427 19.14 14.37 -3.82
CA PRO A 427 18.21 13.58 -3.02
C PRO A 427 17.26 14.47 -2.23
N VAL A 428 15.97 14.12 -2.24
CA VAL A 428 14.93 14.79 -1.43
C VAL A 428 14.53 13.86 -0.30
N SER A 429 14.37 14.39 0.91
CA SER A 429 13.81 13.65 2.04
C SER A 429 12.83 14.51 2.83
N TYR A 430 11.82 13.87 3.40
CA TYR A 430 10.83 14.51 4.26
C TYR A 430 10.30 13.52 5.29
N THR A 431 9.85 14.05 6.42
CA THR A 431 9.19 13.28 7.48
C THR A 431 7.74 13.73 7.57
N ALA A 432 6.82 12.78 7.45
CA ALA A 432 5.40 12.96 7.69
C ALA A 432 5.02 12.52 9.10
N TYR A 433 4.05 13.21 9.68
CA TYR A 433 3.51 13.00 11.01
C TYR A 433 1.99 12.90 10.87
N PRO A 434 1.45 11.70 10.60
CA PRO A 434 0.02 11.48 10.66
C PRO A 434 -0.51 11.68 12.09
N ALA A 435 -1.84 11.85 12.20
CA ALA A 435 -2.54 11.94 13.48
C ALA A 435 -2.03 13.04 14.43
N VAL A 436 -1.58 14.18 13.89
CA VAL A 436 -1.03 15.27 14.70
C VAL A 436 -1.82 16.55 14.55
N SER A 437 -2.32 17.08 15.67
CA SER A 437 -3.02 18.36 15.68
C SER A 437 -2.07 19.51 15.32
N ARG A 438 -2.63 20.66 14.91
CA ARG A 438 -1.83 21.86 14.61
C ARG A 438 -0.98 22.32 15.79
N SER A 439 -1.52 22.25 17.01
CA SER A 439 -0.82 22.68 18.22
C SER A 439 0.26 21.70 18.65
N ASP A 440 0.05 20.40 18.42
CA ASP A 440 1.00 19.37 18.85
C ASP A 440 2.12 19.15 17.84
N PHE A 441 1.91 19.53 16.57
CA PHE A 441 2.86 19.29 15.49
C PHE A 441 4.28 19.85 15.77
N PRO A 442 4.47 21.11 16.20
CA PRO A 442 5.80 21.63 16.52
C PRO A 442 6.47 20.88 17.69
N VAL A 443 5.68 20.42 18.66
CA VAL A 443 6.19 19.66 19.83
C VAL A 443 6.60 18.26 19.40
N LYS A 444 5.78 17.58 18.59
CA LYS A 444 6.06 16.24 18.10
C LYS A 444 7.29 16.23 17.20
N SER A 445 7.36 17.14 16.23
CA SER A 445 8.49 17.21 15.30
C SER A 445 9.82 17.55 16.00
N ALA A 446 9.80 18.41 17.02
CA ALA A 446 11.00 18.72 17.81
C ALA A 446 11.48 17.55 18.69
N LYS A 447 10.59 16.62 19.06
CA LYS A 447 10.94 15.40 19.83
C LYS A 447 11.43 14.26 18.94
N THR A 448 11.13 14.30 17.65
CA THR A 448 11.57 13.27 16.70
C THR A 448 13.06 13.42 16.42
N SER A 449 13.83 12.42 16.83
CA SER A 449 15.27 12.37 16.65
C SER A 449 15.64 11.33 15.58
N LEU A 450 15.49 11.74 14.33
CA LEU A 450 15.86 10.93 13.17
C LEU A 450 17.16 11.44 12.56
N THR A 451 18.13 10.54 12.42
CA THR A 451 19.40 10.82 11.77
C THR A 451 19.45 10.09 10.43
N THR A 452 19.69 10.82 9.35
CA THR A 452 20.03 10.23 8.04
C THR A 452 21.42 9.61 8.14
N ILE A 453 21.51 8.28 8.00
CA ILE A 453 22.79 7.56 7.93
C ILE A 453 23.39 7.75 6.54
N GLN A 454 22.58 7.52 5.50
CA GLN A 454 22.98 7.62 4.10
C GLN A 454 21.74 7.79 3.22
N ASN A 455 21.85 8.55 2.13
CA ASN A 455 20.79 8.65 1.13
C ASN A 455 21.38 8.90 -0.27
N ASP A 456 21.80 7.82 -0.92
CA ASP A 456 22.38 7.84 -2.26
C ASP A 456 21.96 6.62 -3.09
N LYS A 457 22.58 6.43 -4.27
CA LYS A 457 22.26 5.34 -5.20
C LYS A 457 22.50 3.92 -4.65
N SER A 458 23.26 3.80 -3.56
CA SER A 458 23.70 2.53 -2.98
C SER A 458 22.93 2.18 -1.72
N ILE A 459 22.65 3.17 -0.86
CA ILE A 459 21.96 2.97 0.41
C ILE A 459 21.04 4.16 0.73
N SER A 460 19.83 3.86 1.18
CA SER A 460 18.96 4.80 1.90
C SER A 460 18.75 4.27 3.31
N ALA A 461 19.18 5.02 4.33
CA ALA A 461 19.22 4.54 5.70
C ALA A 461 19.02 5.65 6.73
N ILE A 462 18.28 5.32 7.79
CA ILE A 462 18.00 6.19 8.92
C ILE A 462 18.26 5.49 10.25
N PHE A 463 18.52 6.30 11.28
CA PHE A 463 18.53 5.89 12.67
C PHE A 463 17.53 6.71 13.47
N ASP A 464 16.56 6.03 14.07
CA ASP A 464 15.67 6.56 15.09
C ASP A 464 16.33 6.41 16.46
N GLU A 465 16.90 7.51 16.95
CA GLU A 465 17.61 7.56 18.22
C GLU A 465 16.65 7.34 19.39
N ALA A 466 15.40 7.82 19.29
CA ALA A 466 14.43 7.72 20.38
C ALA A 466 14.01 6.27 20.63
N ASN A 467 13.85 5.49 19.56
CA ASN A 467 13.44 4.09 19.62
C ASN A 467 14.61 3.11 19.42
N GLN A 468 15.85 3.60 19.30
CA GLN A 468 17.06 2.82 19.08
C GLN A 468 16.90 1.81 17.93
N THR A 469 16.37 2.28 16.80
CA THR A 469 16.04 1.46 15.63
C THR A 469 16.70 2.03 14.38
N ALA A 470 17.50 1.22 13.69
CA ALA A 470 18.06 1.56 12.39
C ALA A 470 17.28 0.87 11.27
N MET A 471 16.91 1.60 10.22
CA MET A 471 16.30 1.04 9.03
C MET A 471 17.16 1.35 7.81
N LEU A 472 17.48 0.33 7.02
CA LEU A 472 18.41 0.42 5.92
C LEU A 472 17.84 -0.28 4.68
N VAL A 473 17.94 0.39 3.55
CA VAL A 473 17.67 -0.17 2.22
C VAL A 473 19.00 -0.24 1.48
N PHE A 474 19.46 -1.46 1.21
CA PHE A 474 20.64 -1.71 0.38
C PHE A 474 20.18 -1.93 -1.07
N TRP A 475 20.40 -0.93 -1.92
CA TRP A 475 19.92 -0.94 -3.31
C TRP A 475 20.75 -1.85 -4.23
N ASN A 476 22.05 -1.97 -3.94
CA ASN A 476 22.99 -2.72 -4.77
C ASN A 476 22.85 -4.22 -4.61
N LYS A 477 22.83 -4.97 -5.71
CA LYS A 477 22.74 -6.45 -5.72
C LYS A 477 23.81 -7.16 -4.89
N ASN A 478 24.99 -6.56 -4.75
CA ASN A 478 26.11 -7.09 -3.96
C ASN A 478 26.08 -6.60 -2.50
N GLY A 479 24.97 -5.99 -2.09
CA GLY A 479 24.80 -5.35 -0.79
C GLY A 479 25.68 -4.11 -0.61
N GLY A 480 26.07 -3.86 0.63
CA GLY A 480 26.80 -2.67 1.03
C GLY A 480 27.00 -2.62 2.53
N SER A 481 27.57 -1.52 3.01
CA SER A 481 27.77 -1.27 4.44
C SER A 481 27.47 0.18 4.78
N ALA A 482 26.74 0.40 5.86
CA ALA A 482 26.49 1.72 6.42
C ALA A 482 26.93 1.76 7.88
N THR A 483 27.43 2.91 8.31
CA THR A 483 27.91 3.12 9.68
C THR A 483 27.23 4.33 10.29
N PHE A 484 26.78 4.19 11.53
CA PHE A 484 26.17 5.27 12.31
C PHE A 484 26.65 5.17 13.76
N THR A 485 26.58 6.28 14.48
CA THR A 485 27.04 6.35 15.87
C THR A 485 25.89 6.79 16.77
N PRO A 486 25.25 5.86 17.51
CA PRO A 486 24.23 6.24 18.49
C PRO A 486 24.83 7.13 19.57
N SER A 487 24.00 7.98 20.16
CA SER A 487 24.42 8.88 21.22
C SER A 487 24.93 8.11 22.44
N GLY A 488 26.19 8.35 22.81
CA GLY A 488 26.83 7.68 23.95
C GLY A 488 27.21 6.21 23.70
N ARG A 489 27.20 5.73 22.46
CA ARG A 489 27.65 4.38 22.08
C ARG A 489 28.76 4.45 21.03
N ASP A 490 29.46 3.32 20.85
CA ASP A 490 30.41 3.16 19.76
C ASP A 490 29.71 3.15 18.39
N ALA A 491 30.46 3.48 17.35
CA ALA A 491 29.99 3.37 15.98
C ALA A 491 29.54 1.93 15.66
N ILE A 492 28.37 1.80 15.04
CA ILE A 492 27.79 0.54 14.59
C ILE A 492 27.83 0.51 13.07
N THR A 493 28.49 -0.50 12.50
CA THR A 493 28.51 -0.78 11.07
C THR A 493 27.63 -1.99 10.79
N ILE A 494 26.62 -1.82 9.93
CA ILE A 494 25.79 -2.92 9.41
C ILE A 494 26.18 -3.16 7.96
N LYS A 495 26.52 -4.40 7.63
CA LYS A 495 26.84 -4.84 6.28
C LYS A 495 25.88 -5.93 5.83
N SER A 496 25.39 -5.82 4.61
CA SER A 496 24.59 -6.82 3.93
C SER A 496 25.36 -7.38 2.73
N SER A 497 25.25 -8.68 2.48
CA SER A 497 25.85 -9.34 1.32
C SER A 497 25.03 -9.23 0.02
N GLY A 498 23.82 -8.68 0.10
CA GLY A 498 22.89 -8.59 -1.02
C GLY A 498 22.01 -7.34 -0.93
N ASN A 499 21.27 -7.07 -1.99
CA ASN A 499 20.23 -6.05 -1.97
C ASN A 499 19.12 -6.50 -1.02
N SER A 500 18.79 -5.68 -0.02
CA SER A 500 17.91 -6.08 1.07
C SER A 500 17.36 -4.87 1.80
N ILE A 501 16.27 -5.07 2.52
CA ILE A 501 15.81 -4.13 3.56
C ILE A 501 16.12 -4.75 4.91
N VAL A 502 16.66 -3.95 5.83
CA VAL A 502 17.04 -4.35 7.18
C VAL A 502 16.44 -3.37 8.19
N ILE A 503 15.66 -3.89 9.13
CA ILE A 503 15.21 -3.20 10.33
C ILE A 503 15.99 -3.81 11.49
N TYR A 504 16.87 -3.04 12.10
CA TYR A 504 17.70 -3.48 13.23
C TYR A 504 17.33 -2.72 14.50
N LYS A 505 16.84 -3.45 15.51
CA LYS A 505 16.51 -2.91 16.83
C LYS A 505 17.67 -3.17 17.77
N LEU A 506 18.32 -2.10 18.23
CA LEU A 506 19.53 -2.20 19.06
C LEU A 506 19.22 -2.72 20.46
N ASN A 507 18.02 -2.45 20.99
CA ASN A 507 17.63 -2.84 22.36
C ASN A 507 17.38 -4.35 22.47
N ASP A 508 16.78 -4.94 21.44
CA ASP A 508 16.43 -6.37 21.40
C ASP A 508 17.51 -7.20 20.68
N ASP A 509 18.46 -6.53 20.04
CA ASP A 509 19.50 -7.11 19.18
C ASP A 509 18.91 -8.00 18.06
N THR A 510 17.74 -7.60 17.56
CA THR A 510 17.01 -8.29 16.50
C THR A 510 17.13 -7.57 15.17
N ALA A 511 17.34 -8.33 14.09
CA ALA A 511 17.17 -7.87 12.73
C ALA A 511 15.97 -8.53 12.06
N THR A 512 15.10 -7.72 11.48
CA THR A 512 14.07 -8.14 10.53
C THR A 512 14.52 -7.77 9.13
N VAL A 513 14.59 -8.75 8.24
CA VAL A 513 15.09 -8.56 6.87
C VAL A 513 14.15 -9.11 5.82
N SER A 514 14.21 -8.53 4.63
CA SER A 514 13.61 -9.09 3.41
C SER A 514 14.48 -8.79 2.19
N ASP A 515 14.26 -9.57 1.13
CA ASP A 515 14.76 -9.27 -0.22
C ASP A 515 13.60 -8.82 -1.11
N PRO A 516 13.44 -7.50 -1.35
CA PRO A 516 12.44 -6.96 -2.28
C PRO A 516 12.58 -7.46 -3.71
N SER A 517 13.78 -7.90 -4.14
CA SER A 517 13.95 -8.45 -5.48
C SER A 517 13.41 -9.86 -5.65
N GLN A 518 13.23 -10.59 -4.54
CA GLN A 518 12.80 -11.99 -4.52
C GLN A 518 13.74 -12.90 -5.33
N THR A 519 15.05 -12.67 -5.23
CA THR A 519 16.09 -13.40 -5.97
C THR A 519 17.12 -14.10 -5.08
N LEU A 520 17.26 -13.69 -3.82
CA LEU A 520 18.23 -14.23 -2.89
C LEU A 520 17.65 -15.45 -2.14
N TYR A 521 18.47 -16.49 -2.00
CA TYR A 521 18.18 -17.66 -1.15
C TYR A 521 18.61 -17.43 0.30
N THR A 522 19.78 -16.81 0.47
CA THR A 522 20.40 -16.56 1.76
C THR A 522 20.95 -15.14 1.80
N LEU A 523 20.81 -14.47 2.94
CA LEU A 523 21.39 -13.16 3.21
C LEU A 523 22.39 -13.25 4.36
N HIS A 524 23.59 -12.75 4.16
CA HIS A 524 24.60 -12.63 5.22
C HIS A 524 24.62 -11.19 5.72
N LEU A 525 24.27 -11.02 7.00
CA LEU A 525 24.39 -9.75 7.70
C LEU A 525 25.57 -9.81 8.65
N SER A 526 26.30 -8.70 8.76
CA SER A 526 27.30 -8.54 9.82
C SER A 526 27.17 -7.20 10.52
N ILE A 527 27.24 -7.22 11.85
CA ILE A 527 27.21 -6.03 12.69
C ILE A 527 28.54 -5.92 13.43
N THR A 528 29.17 -4.76 13.32
CA THR A 528 30.42 -4.42 14.03
C THR A 528 30.17 -3.23 14.92
N THR A 529 30.59 -3.30 16.20
CA THR A 529 30.46 -2.21 17.17
C THR A 529 31.84 -1.78 17.65
N GLY A 530 32.24 -0.54 17.34
CA GLY A 530 33.56 -0.02 17.65
C GLY A 530 34.67 -0.86 16.99
N SER A 531 35.67 -1.25 17.78
CA SER A 531 36.77 -2.15 17.36
C SER A 531 36.49 -3.64 17.62
N SER A 532 35.26 -3.99 18.00
CA SER A 532 34.86 -5.37 18.31
C SER A 532 34.87 -6.26 17.07
N GLN A 533 34.95 -7.58 17.28
CA GLN A 533 34.78 -8.55 16.20
C GLN A 533 33.36 -8.46 15.62
N ALA A 534 33.25 -8.56 14.30
CA ALA A 534 31.97 -8.56 13.61
C ALA A 534 31.14 -9.79 14.02
N ARG A 535 29.89 -9.56 14.43
CA ARG A 535 28.88 -10.58 14.68
C ARG A 535 28.13 -10.82 13.39
N THR A 536 27.91 -12.09 13.03
CA THR A 536 27.33 -12.45 11.73
C THR A 536 26.06 -13.24 11.88
N LEU A 537 25.08 -12.94 11.03
CA LEU A 537 23.81 -13.64 10.95
C LEU A 537 23.60 -14.13 9.52
N ASN A 538 23.34 -15.42 9.38
CA ASN A 538 22.92 -16.03 8.11
C ASN A 538 21.41 -16.19 8.14
N VAL A 539 20.72 -15.59 7.19
CA VAL A 539 19.26 -15.62 7.11
C VAL A 539 18.83 -16.37 5.86
N ASP A 540 18.18 -17.51 6.03
CA ASP A 540 17.47 -18.19 4.94
C ASP A 540 16.22 -17.39 4.60
N LEU A 541 16.16 -16.91 3.36
CA LEU A 541 15.04 -16.10 2.88
C LEU A 541 13.93 -17.01 2.33
N PRO A 542 12.65 -16.69 2.55
CA PRO A 542 11.54 -17.45 2.01
C PRO A 542 11.57 -17.49 0.48
N GLN A 543 11.13 -18.60 -0.10
CA GLN A 543 11.16 -18.87 -1.54
C GLN A 543 9.75 -19.18 -2.07
N GLY A 544 9.60 -19.32 -3.38
CA GLY A 544 8.31 -19.62 -4.02
C GLY A 544 7.29 -18.52 -3.77
N GLY A 545 6.04 -18.89 -3.47
CA GLY A 545 4.96 -17.93 -3.20
C GLY A 545 5.20 -17.03 -1.98
N GLU A 546 6.13 -17.37 -1.09
CA GLU A 546 6.50 -16.56 0.08
C GLU A 546 7.71 -15.64 -0.16
N ALA A 547 8.31 -15.64 -1.36
CA ALA A 547 9.47 -14.81 -1.63
C ALA A 547 9.19 -13.31 -1.38
N GLY A 548 10.11 -12.65 -0.67
CA GLY A 548 9.94 -11.25 -0.22
C GLY A 548 9.31 -11.10 1.17
N LYS A 549 8.80 -12.18 1.77
CA LYS A 549 8.37 -12.21 3.17
C LYS A 549 9.53 -11.89 4.12
N SER A 550 9.23 -11.16 5.19
CA SER A 550 10.23 -10.76 6.18
C SER A 550 10.62 -11.92 7.10
N VAL A 551 11.89 -11.93 7.53
CA VAL A 551 12.44 -12.89 8.49
C VAL A 551 13.10 -12.13 9.63
N THR A 552 12.67 -12.43 10.86
CA THR A 552 13.28 -11.88 12.08
C THR A 552 14.22 -12.88 12.73
N ARG A 553 15.39 -12.41 13.16
CA ARG A 553 16.40 -13.18 13.91
C ARG A 553 17.11 -12.29 14.93
N THR A 554 17.58 -12.89 16.00
CA THR A 554 18.45 -12.26 17.01
C THR A 554 19.90 -12.58 16.70
N PHE A 555 20.81 -11.63 16.96
CA PHE A 555 22.26 -11.79 16.77
C PHE A 555 22.94 -12.61 17.87
#